data_AF-A0A142XC58-F1
#
_entry.id   AF-A0A142XC58-F1
#
_cell.length_a   1.000
_cell.length_b   1.000
_cell.length_c   1.000
_cell.angle_alpha   90.00
_cell.angle_beta   90.00
_cell.angle_gamma   90.00
#
_symmetry.space_group_name_H-M   'P 1'
#
loop_
_entity.id
_entity.type
_entity.pdbx_description
1 polymer ?
#
loop_
_entity_poly.entity_id
_entity_poly.type
_entity_poly.pdbx_seq_one_letter_code
_entity_poly.pdbx_strand_id
1 'polypeptide(L)'
;MKPLSQPRKARIRRIRVRFGIGTYARTQEFVLRWLDATSNRREIVRQRWNFSAGGSVEEVEDYRVDLIGVTELELVVTPDVSGGDEHASLAEMRLA
;
A
#
# COMPACT_ATOMS: atom_id res chain seq x y z
N MET A 1 20.45 11.75 28.53
CA MET A 1 19.72 11.71 27.24
C MET A 1 20.20 10.48 26.47
N LYS A 2 19.35 9.46 26.32
CA LYS A 2 19.68 8.26 25.52
C LYS A 2 19.54 8.67 24.04
N PRO A 3 20.50 8.39 23.14
CA PRO A 3 20.31 8.70 21.73
C PRO A 3 19.10 7.89 21.23
N LEU A 4 18.18 8.54 20.50
CA LEU A 4 17.23 7.80 19.67
C LEU A 4 18.06 6.91 18.76
N SER A 5 17.92 5.60 18.90
CA SER A 5 18.54 4.63 18.02
C SER A 5 18.19 4.99 16.58
N GLN A 6 19.22 5.28 15.78
CA GLN A 6 19.06 5.61 14.37
C GLN A 6 18.35 4.42 13.69
N PRO A 7 17.20 4.60 13.03
CA PRO A 7 16.47 3.49 12.44
C PRO A 7 17.38 2.77 11.43
N ARG A 8 17.49 1.44 11.58
CA ARG A 8 18.34 0.63 10.71
C ARG A 8 17.72 0.65 9.31
N LYS A 9 18.38 1.33 8.38
CA LYS A 9 18.02 1.44 6.97
C LYS A 9 17.68 0.07 6.37
N ALA A 10 16.43 -0.14 5.96
CA ALA A 10 15.97 -1.39 5.37
C ALA A 10 16.15 -1.39 3.84
N ARG A 11 16.32 -2.57 3.24
CA ARG A 11 16.21 -2.77 1.80
C ARG A 11 14.99 -3.64 1.54
N ILE A 12 14.08 -3.17 0.70
CA ILE A 12 12.87 -3.89 0.30
C ILE A 12 12.98 -4.20 -1.19
N ARG A 13 12.78 -5.46 -1.55
CA ARG A 13 12.80 -5.97 -2.92
C ARG A 13 11.45 -6.48 -3.40
N ARG A 14 10.54 -6.75 -2.48
CA ARG A 14 9.17 -7.19 -2.81
C ARG A 14 8.17 -6.56 -1.87
N ILE A 15 7.06 -6.09 -2.45
CA ILE A 15 5.90 -5.62 -1.70
C ILE A 15 4.69 -6.37 -2.25
N ARG A 16 4.00 -7.09 -1.38
CA ARG A 16 2.74 -7.75 -1.71
C ARG A 16 1.64 -7.14 -0.86
N VAL A 17 0.54 -6.76 -1.50
CA VAL A 17 -0.68 -6.30 -0.84
C VAL A 17 -1.86 -7.13 -1.32
N ARG A 18 -2.76 -7.44 -0.39
CA ARG A 18 -4.02 -8.12 -0.70
C ARG A 18 -5.15 -7.41 0.00
N PHE A 19 -6.07 -6.83 -0.78
CA PHE A 19 -7.30 -6.27 -0.26
C PHE A 19 -8.42 -7.31 -0.31
N GLY A 20 -9.24 -7.31 0.74
CA GLY A 20 -10.34 -8.25 0.93
C GLY A 20 -11.64 -7.82 0.25
N ILE A 21 -12.69 -8.60 0.53
CA ILE A 21 -14.00 -8.55 -0.13
C ILE A 21 -14.73 -7.23 0.10
N GLY A 22 -15.18 -6.62 -1.00
CA GLY A 22 -16.21 -5.59 -1.00
C GLY A 22 -17.60 -6.20 -1.23
N THR A 23 -18.58 -5.83 -0.40
CA THR A 23 -19.99 -6.22 -0.60
C THR A 23 -20.69 -5.37 -1.66
N TYR A 24 -20.11 -4.22 -2.02
CA TYR A 24 -20.68 -3.24 -2.93
C TYR A 24 -19.74 -2.95 -4.11
N ALA A 25 -20.34 -2.53 -5.23
CA ALA A 25 -19.59 -2.09 -6.39
C ALA A 25 -18.95 -0.73 -6.11
N ARG A 26 -17.63 -0.63 -6.27
CA ARG A 26 -16.87 0.59 -6.01
C ARG A 26 -15.55 0.58 -6.79
N THR A 27 -14.96 1.76 -6.96
CA THR A 27 -13.60 1.88 -7.48
C THR A 27 -12.67 2.27 -6.35
N GLN A 28 -11.90 1.31 -5.85
CA GLN A 28 -10.88 1.54 -4.84
C GLN A 28 -9.60 2.08 -5.48
N GLU A 29 -8.89 2.98 -4.82
CA GLU A 29 -7.52 3.38 -5.17
C GLU A 29 -6.60 3.11 -3.99
N PHE A 30 -5.38 2.65 -4.26
CA PHE A 30 -4.31 2.73 -3.28
C PHE A 30 -3.04 3.34 -3.87
N VAL A 31 -2.22 3.90 -2.98
CA VAL A 31 -0.91 4.46 -3.28
C VAL A 31 0.11 3.84 -2.34
N LEU A 32 1.14 3.23 -2.91
CA LEU A 32 2.34 2.86 -2.17
C LEU A 32 3.40 3.94 -2.39
N ARG A 33 3.97 4.43 -1.30
CA ARG A 33 5.07 5.40 -1.33
C ARG A 33 6.08 5.07 -0.25
N TRP A 34 7.31 5.53 -0.43
CA TRP A 34 8.38 5.35 0.55
C TRP A 34 9.13 6.63 0.79
N LEU A 35 9.73 6.76 1.97
CA LEU A 35 10.76 7.75 2.23
C LEU A 35 12.11 7.10 2.03
N ASP A 36 12.89 7.70 1.13
CA ASP A 36 14.27 7.30 0.92
C ASP A 36 15.18 7.83 2.05
N ALA A 37 16.45 7.42 2.02
CA ALA A 37 17.44 7.80 3.03
C ALA A 37 17.72 9.32 3.11
N THR A 38 17.22 10.10 2.14
CA THR A 38 17.32 11.57 2.09
C THR A 38 16.02 12.26 2.50
N SER A 39 15.09 11.52 3.12
CA SER A 39 13.76 12.00 3.53
C SER A 39 12.89 12.49 2.37
N ASN A 40 13.22 12.09 1.14
CA ASN A 40 12.37 12.36 0.00
C ASN A 40 11.30 11.28 -0.11
N ARG A 41 10.04 11.71 -0.11
CA ARG A 41 8.89 10.83 -0.30
C ARG A 41 8.67 10.60 -1.78
N ARG A 42 8.70 9.32 -2.20
CA ARG A 42 8.56 8.90 -3.60
C ARG A 42 7.43 7.90 -3.74
N GLU A 43 6.57 8.11 -4.73
CA GLU A 43 5.56 7.14 -5.11
C GLU A 43 6.21 5.91 -5.77
N ILE A 44 5.77 4.72 -5.36
CA ILE A 44 6.15 3.45 -5.98
C ILE A 44 5.11 3.10 -7.04
N VAL A 45 3.83 3.13 -6.65
CA VAL A 45 2.69 2.83 -7.54
C VAL A 45 1.43 3.49 -6.99
N ARG A 46 0.54 3.87 -7.92
CA ARG A 46 -0.86 4.17 -7.66
C ARG A 46 -1.70 3.25 -8.54
N GLN A 47 -2.60 2.51 -7.91
CA GLN A 47 -3.43 1.53 -8.59
C GLN A 47 -4.90 1.81 -8.27
N ARG A 48 -5.75 1.57 -9.27
CA ARG A 48 -7.20 1.56 -9.11
C ARG A 48 -7.76 0.19 -9.44
N TRP A 49 -8.73 -0.25 -8.65
CA TRP A 49 -9.42 -1.51 -8.86
C TRP A 49 -10.93 -1.34 -8.73
N ASN A 50 -11.66 -1.97 -9.64
CA ASN A 50 -13.12 -1.96 -9.64
C ASN A 50 -13.64 -3.23 -8.97
N PHE A 51 -14.19 -3.08 -7.77
CA PHE A 51 -15.00 -4.11 -7.15
C PHE A 51 -16.41 -4.04 -7.75
N SER A 52 -17.01 -5.19 -8.02
CA SER A 52 -18.39 -5.30 -8.49
C SER A 52 -19.20 -6.20 -7.57
N ALA A 53 -20.49 -5.90 -7.43
CA ALA A 53 -21.40 -6.71 -6.61
C ALA A 53 -21.46 -8.14 -7.18
N GLY A 54 -21.06 -9.13 -6.38
CA GLY A 54 -20.97 -10.54 -6.80
C GLY A 54 -19.80 -10.87 -7.73
N GLY A 55 -18.87 -9.93 -7.96
CA GLY A 55 -17.69 -10.10 -8.81
C GLY A 55 -16.40 -10.34 -8.03
N SER A 56 -15.28 -9.74 -8.45
CA SER A 56 -13.97 -9.97 -7.81
C SER A 56 -14.02 -9.63 -6.34
N VAL A 57 -13.76 -10.62 -5.50
CA VAL A 57 -13.79 -10.51 -4.05
C VAL A 57 -12.42 -10.12 -3.48
N GLU A 58 -11.36 -10.11 -4.28
CA GLU A 58 -10.03 -9.71 -3.82
C GLU A 58 -9.29 -8.92 -4.89
N GLU A 59 -8.40 -8.03 -4.44
CA GLU A 59 -7.37 -7.37 -5.24
C GLU A 59 -6.02 -7.82 -4.68
N VAL A 60 -5.20 -8.46 -5.51
CA VAL A 60 -3.89 -9.00 -5.10
C VAL A 60 -2.82 -8.40 -6.00
N GLU A 61 -1.88 -7.68 -5.41
CA GLU A 61 -0.79 -7.03 -6.12
C GLU A 61 0.55 -7.46 -5.54
N ASP A 62 1.52 -7.67 -6.43
CA ASP A 62 2.83 -8.24 -6.08
C ASP A 62 3.95 -7.56 -6.87
N TYR A 63 4.55 -6.54 -6.26
CA TYR A 63 5.55 -5.69 -6.88
C TYR A 63 6.96 -6.16 -6.56
N ARG A 64 7.77 -6.34 -7.61
CA ARG A 64 9.22 -6.41 -7.49
C ARG A 64 9.77 -4.99 -7.53
N VAL A 65 10.50 -4.60 -6.48
CA VAL A 65 11.09 -3.27 -6.32
C VAL A 65 12.57 -3.41 -5.95
N ASP A 66 13.30 -2.30 -5.87
CA ASP A 66 14.63 -2.28 -5.25
C ASP A 66 14.82 -0.99 -4.46
N LEU A 67 14.19 -0.93 -3.29
CA LEU A 67 14.18 0.25 -2.43
C LEU A 67 15.31 0.13 -1.41
N ILE A 68 16.31 1.01 -1.51
CA ILE A 68 17.50 0.99 -0.65
C ILE A 68 17.43 2.13 0.35
N GLY A 69 17.58 1.79 1.64
CA GLY A 69 17.59 2.79 2.69
C GLY A 69 16.21 3.29 3.04
N VAL A 70 15.20 2.41 2.96
CA VAL A 70 13.83 2.69 3.37
C VAL A 70 13.84 3.06 4.84
N THR A 71 13.35 4.25 5.15
CA THR A 71 13.09 4.71 6.52
C THR A 71 11.63 4.58 6.87
N GLU A 72 10.74 4.74 5.88
CA GLU A 72 9.29 4.63 6.01
C GLU A 72 8.69 4.07 4.72
N LEU A 73 7.66 3.24 4.87
CA LEU A 73 6.80 2.77 3.79
C LEU A 73 5.36 3.10 4.15
N GLU A 74 4.65 3.79 3.27
CA GLU A 74 3.28 4.23 3.48
C GLU A 74 2.36 3.60 2.43
N LEU A 75 1.22 3.10 2.91
CA LEU A 75 0.10 2.66 2.09
C LEU A 75 -1.07 3.60 2.37
N VAL A 76 -1.51 4.34 1.36
CA VAL A 76 -2.69 5.20 1.43
C VAL A 76 -3.79 4.54 0.63
N VAL A 77 -4.97 4.36 1.22
CA VAL A 77 -6.12 3.71 0.56
C VAL A 77 -7.28 4.69 0.54
N THR A 78 -7.83 4.90 -0.65
CA THR A 78 -9.12 5.56 -0.88
C THR A 78 -10.13 4.45 -1.15
N PRO A 79 -11.01 4.12 -0.18
CA PRO A 79 -11.92 2.97 -0.30
C PRO A 79 -12.82 3.02 -1.53
N ASP A 80 -13.35 4.21 -1.83
CA ASP A 80 -14.07 4.51 -3.04
C ASP A 80 -13.71 5.92 -3.54
N VAL A 81 -13.14 6.02 -4.75
CA VAL A 81 -12.77 7.29 -5.36
C VAL A 81 -13.99 8.16 -5.68
N SER A 82 -15.21 7.60 -5.67
CA SER A 82 -16.45 8.37 -5.79
C SER A 82 -16.78 9.17 -4.54
N GLY A 83 -16.14 8.86 -3.40
CA GLY A 83 -16.41 9.50 -2.10
C GLY A 83 -17.55 8.86 -1.31
N GLY A 84 -17.99 7.65 -1.68
CA GLY A 84 -18.94 6.86 -0.89
C GLY A 84 -18.39 6.46 0.49
N ASP A 85 -19.29 6.13 1.42
CA ASP A 85 -18.97 5.75 2.80
C ASP A 85 -18.53 4.27 2.93
N GLU A 86 -17.80 3.80 1.93
CA GLU A 86 -17.32 2.43 1.84
C GLU A 86 -16.02 2.23 2.63
N HIS A 87 -15.78 0.99 3.06
CA HIS A 87 -14.56 0.62 3.77
C HIS A 87 -13.63 -0.22 2.90
N ALA A 88 -12.32 0.00 3.06
CA ALA A 88 -11.30 -0.87 2.50
C ALA A 88 -10.75 -1.80 3.59
N SER A 89 -10.55 -3.07 3.25
CA SER A 89 -9.95 -4.07 4.14
C SER A 89 -8.64 -4.56 3.55
N LEU A 90 -7.53 -4.46 4.30
CA LEU A 90 -6.24 -5.02 3.93
C LEU A 90 -6.08 -6.38 4.63
N ALA A 91 -6.14 -7.46 3.86
CA ALA A 91 -6.04 -8.82 4.37
C ALA A 91 -4.58 -9.29 4.52
N GLU A 92 -3.66 -8.74 3.72
CA GLU A 92 -2.23 -9.06 3.81
C GLU A 92 -1.36 -7.90 3.34
N MET A 93 -0.26 -7.66 4.05
CA MET A 93 0.88 -6.88 3.57
C MET A 93 2.16 -7.62 3.91
N ARG A 94 2.97 -7.94 2.89
CA ARG A 94 4.27 -8.59 3.06
C ARG A 94 5.38 -7.78 2.41
N LEU A 95 6.50 -7.70 3.12
CA LEU A 95 7.72 -7.04 2.70
C LEU A 95 8.86 -8.07 2.73
N ALA A 96 9.68 -8.11 1.67
CA ALA A 96 10.88 -8.94 1.59
C ALA A 96 12.04 -8.19 0.93
#